data_AF-A0A923ZA19-F1
#
_entry.id   AF-A0A923ZA19-F1
#
_cell.length_a   1.000
_cell.length_b   1.000
_cell.length_c   1.000
_cell.angle_alpha   90.00
_cell.angle_beta   90.00
_cell.angle_gamma   90.00
#
_symmetry.space_group_name_H-M   'P 1'
#
loop_
_entity.id
_entity.type
_entity.pdbx_description
1 polymer ?
#
loop_
_entity_poly.entity_id
_entity_poly.type
_entity_poly.pdbx_seq_one_letter_code
_entity_poly.pdbx_strand_id
1 'polypeptide(L)'
;LVAELALSSIGLFHFNRAGLYGVFANLIAIPLSSFVIMPLLMLTLLADAVGVGALLWPAVGGSIGLLVSLAEYTAGLPGADVRMPTMPASASGLIIAGGLWLALWRTRTRWLGAGAMGLGLAMALTVSPPDLLISGDGRHAALRLTDGRLAFLRPRTGDYLRDMWGDALATDGDAAFAELPGMACSADSCVALVKRGGRTWQLLATLSKDYVDRPQFEAACVAADIVISARRMPKWCVPRWRTFDKLRLADSGAVAIWLDDGRIEATNDRLGDHPWRPH
;
A
#
# COMPACT_ATOMS: atom_id res chain seq x y z
N LEU A 1 -20.00 -0.88 15.34
CA LEU A 1 -20.01 0.60 15.11
C LEU A 1 -18.78 1.33 15.69
N VAL A 2 -18.72 1.76 16.96
CA VAL A 2 -17.57 2.58 17.43
C VAL A 2 -16.25 1.78 17.50
N ALA A 3 -16.29 0.54 18.00
CA ALA A 3 -15.13 -0.34 18.01
C ALA A 3 -14.65 -0.69 16.59
N GLU A 4 -15.59 -0.90 15.66
CA GLU A 4 -15.25 -1.15 14.24
C GLU A 4 -14.73 0.08 13.52
N LEU A 5 -15.20 1.29 13.82
CA LEU A 5 -14.62 2.53 13.31
C LEU A 5 -13.17 2.72 13.78
N ALA A 6 -12.87 2.34 15.03
CA ALA A 6 -11.50 2.35 15.53
C ALA A 6 -10.64 1.28 14.83
N LEU A 7 -11.15 0.06 14.68
CA LEU A 7 -10.48 -1.03 13.99
C LEU A 7 -10.28 -0.74 12.49
N SER A 8 -11.25 -0.13 11.82
CA SER A 8 -11.15 0.24 10.40
C SER A 8 -10.12 1.35 10.18
N SER A 9 -9.98 2.31 11.10
CA SER A 9 -8.93 3.32 11.04
C SER A 9 -7.53 2.72 11.21
N ILE A 10 -7.38 1.71 12.07
CA ILE A 10 -6.11 0.97 12.24
C ILE A 10 -5.81 0.15 10.99
N GLY A 11 -6.83 -0.53 10.45
CA GLY A 11 -6.73 -1.27 9.18
C GLY A 11 -6.31 -0.38 8.01
N LEU A 12 -6.92 0.81 7.91
CA LEU A 12 -6.58 1.80 6.91
C LEU A 12 -5.13 2.32 7.07
N PHE A 13 -4.69 2.59 8.29
CA PHE A 13 -3.33 3.09 8.55
C PHE A 13 -2.24 2.05 8.21
N HIS A 14 -2.46 0.79 8.57
CA HIS A 14 -1.45 -0.26 8.37
C HIS A 14 -1.51 -0.94 7.00
N PHE A 15 -2.70 -1.10 6.43
CA PHE A 15 -2.91 -1.88 5.21
C PHE A 15 -3.40 -1.04 4.03
N ASN A 16 -3.60 0.28 4.20
CA ASN A 16 -4.17 1.18 3.20
C ASN A 16 -5.52 0.71 2.63
N ARG A 17 -6.22 -0.16 3.36
CA ARG A 17 -7.55 -0.67 3.00
C ARG A 17 -8.49 -0.56 4.20
N ALA A 18 -9.69 -0.04 3.96
CA ALA A 18 -10.80 -0.15 4.90
C ALA A 18 -12.01 -0.77 4.20
N GLY A 19 -12.50 -1.87 4.78
CA GLY A 19 -13.73 -2.50 4.34
C GLY A 19 -14.94 -1.66 4.78
N LEU A 20 -15.51 -0.84 3.89
CA LEU A 20 -16.70 -0.02 4.21
C LEU A 20 -17.89 -0.91 4.59
N TYR A 21 -18.04 -2.05 3.93
CA TYR A 21 -19.10 -3.02 4.23
C TYR A 21 -18.72 -4.03 5.32
N GLY A 22 -17.52 -3.95 5.89
CA GLY A 22 -17.06 -4.86 6.95
C GLY A 22 -18.00 -4.85 8.18
N VAL A 23 -18.56 -3.69 8.51
CA VAL A 23 -19.54 -3.54 9.60
C VAL A 23 -20.83 -4.31 9.34
N PHE A 24 -21.36 -4.22 8.11
CA PHE A 24 -22.57 -4.94 7.71
C PHE A 24 -22.31 -6.44 7.56
N ALA A 25 -21.14 -6.81 7.03
CA ALA A 25 -20.71 -8.20 6.92
C ALA A 25 -20.57 -8.85 8.30
N ASN A 26 -19.89 -8.19 9.25
CA ASN A 26 -19.70 -8.69 10.61
C ASN A 26 -21.01 -8.82 11.39
N LEU A 27 -21.98 -7.92 11.15
CA LEU A 27 -23.30 -7.99 11.78
C LEU A 27 -24.00 -9.33 11.47
N ILE A 28 -23.76 -9.92 10.29
CA ILE A 28 -24.34 -11.19 9.86
C ILE A 28 -23.38 -12.36 10.16
N ALA A 29 -22.09 -12.17 9.92
CA ALA A 29 -21.07 -13.21 10.07
C ALA A 29 -20.88 -13.67 11.51
N ILE A 30 -20.92 -12.75 12.50
CA ILE A 30 -20.73 -13.10 13.91
C ILE A 30 -21.89 -13.97 14.43
N PRO A 31 -23.18 -13.58 14.27
CA PRO A 31 -24.28 -14.45 14.67
C PRO A 31 -24.30 -15.78 13.93
N LEU A 32 -24.03 -15.78 12.61
CA LEU A 32 -23.96 -17.00 11.82
C LEU A 32 -22.88 -17.95 12.36
N SER A 33 -21.70 -17.43 12.66
CA SER A 33 -20.60 -18.24 13.18
C SER A 33 -20.88 -18.76 14.59
N SER A 34 -21.40 -17.91 15.48
CA SER A 34 -21.62 -18.26 16.89
C SER A 34 -22.86 -19.11 17.14
N PHE A 35 -23.98 -18.85 16.44
CA PHE A 35 -25.23 -19.56 16.67
C PHE A 35 -25.46 -20.74 15.73
N VAL A 36 -24.81 -20.76 14.57
CA VAL A 36 -25.01 -21.82 13.58
C VAL A 36 -23.74 -22.66 13.44
N ILE A 37 -22.64 -22.08 12.97
CA ILE A 37 -21.45 -22.85 12.58
C ILE A 37 -20.82 -23.58 13.77
N MET A 38 -20.52 -22.87 14.87
CA MET A 38 -19.88 -23.48 16.04
C MET A 38 -20.73 -24.57 16.72
N PRO A 39 -22.03 -24.38 16.98
CA PRO A 39 -22.87 -25.43 17.54
C PRO A 39 -22.99 -26.65 16.63
N LEU A 40 -23.11 -26.43 15.32
CA LEU A 40 -23.20 -27.52 14.34
C LEU A 40 -21.90 -28.31 14.27
N LEU A 41 -20.75 -27.63 14.28
CA LEU A 41 -19.43 -28.28 14.38
C LEU A 41 -19.33 -29.12 15.64
N MET A 42 -19.76 -28.60 16.79
CA MET A 42 -19.72 -29.34 18.05
C MET A 42 -20.60 -30.59 18.00
N LEU A 43 -21.82 -30.49 17.46
CA LEU A 43 -22.72 -31.63 17.27
C LEU A 43 -22.17 -32.66 16.29
N THR A 44 -21.54 -32.20 15.21
CA THR A 44 -20.93 -33.06 14.18
C THR A 44 -19.75 -33.84 14.75
N LEU A 45 -18.88 -33.19 15.53
CA LEU A 45 -17.76 -33.84 16.22
C LEU A 45 -18.24 -34.89 17.24
N LEU A 46 -19.32 -34.61 17.97
CA LEU A 46 -19.94 -35.59 18.87
C LEU A 46 -20.54 -36.77 18.10
N ALA A 47 -21.16 -36.53 16.95
CA ALA A 47 -21.72 -37.58 16.10
C ALA A 47 -20.63 -38.43 15.42
N ASP A 48 -19.49 -37.84 15.07
CA ASP A 48 -18.31 -38.57 14.57
C ASP A 48 -17.77 -39.54 15.62
N ALA A 49 -17.80 -39.18 16.90
CA ALA A 49 -17.41 -40.09 17.99
C ALA A 49 -18.29 -41.35 18.09
N VAL A 50 -19.52 -41.31 17.57
CA VAL A 50 -20.48 -42.44 17.53
C VAL A 50 -20.57 -43.05 16.12
N GLY A 51 -19.79 -42.55 15.15
CA GLY A 51 -19.74 -43.05 13.77
C GLY A 51 -20.87 -42.60 12.84
N VAL A 52 -21.65 -41.58 13.25
CA VAL A 52 -22.81 -41.07 12.49
C VAL A 52 -22.60 -39.66 11.92
N GLY A 53 -21.41 -39.06 12.10
CA GLY A 53 -21.18 -37.66 11.73
C GLY A 53 -21.26 -37.37 10.23
N ALA A 54 -21.15 -38.38 9.35
CA ALA A 54 -21.37 -38.23 7.91
C ALA A 54 -22.75 -37.62 7.55
N LEU A 55 -23.76 -37.74 8.43
CA LEU A 55 -25.07 -37.14 8.24
C LEU A 55 -25.09 -35.62 8.51
N LEU A 56 -24.22 -35.12 9.40
CA LEU A 56 -24.18 -33.72 9.84
C LEU A 56 -23.14 -32.87 9.08
N TRP A 57 -22.10 -33.51 8.54
CA TRP A 57 -21.07 -32.84 7.73
C TRP A 57 -21.61 -31.99 6.55
N PRO A 58 -22.64 -32.40 5.78
CA PRO A 58 -23.21 -31.57 4.73
C PRO A 58 -23.81 -30.25 5.26
N ALA A 59 -24.39 -30.28 6.46
CA ALA A 59 -24.97 -29.10 7.08
C ALA A 59 -23.88 -28.12 7.55
N VAL A 60 -22.75 -28.64 8.05
CA VAL A 60 -21.56 -27.82 8.37
C VAL A 60 -21.02 -27.18 7.10
N GLY A 61 -20.83 -27.98 6.04
CA GLY A 61 -20.39 -27.49 4.73
C GLY A 61 -21.29 -26.38 4.18
N GLY A 62 -22.61 -26.55 4.27
CA GLY A 62 -23.58 -25.53 3.86
C GLY A 62 -23.47 -24.24 4.68
N SER A 63 -23.28 -24.34 6.00
CA SER A 63 -23.15 -23.17 6.88
C SER A 63 -21.86 -22.37 6.62
N ILE A 64 -20.74 -23.05 6.36
CA ILE A 64 -19.48 -22.42 5.97
C ILE A 64 -19.58 -21.84 4.55
N GLY A 65 -20.23 -22.55 3.62
CA GLY A 65 -20.49 -22.05 2.27
C GLY A 65 -21.34 -20.77 2.26
N LEU A 66 -22.29 -20.64 3.19
CA LEU A 66 -23.03 -19.40 3.43
C LEU A 66 -22.13 -18.25 3.90
N LEU A 67 -21.19 -18.54 4.79
CA LEU A 67 -20.21 -17.53 5.25
C LEU A 67 -19.28 -17.10 4.11
N VAL A 68 -18.81 -18.04 3.30
CA VAL A 68 -17.93 -17.77 2.15
C VAL A 68 -18.69 -16.97 1.08
N SER A 69 -19.93 -17.35 0.74
CA SER A 69 -20.72 -16.59 -0.24
C SER A 69 -21.06 -15.18 0.24
N LEU A 70 -21.28 -14.98 1.55
CA LEU A 70 -21.40 -13.65 2.14
C LEU A 70 -20.10 -12.84 1.99
N ALA A 71 -18.94 -13.46 2.21
CA ALA A 71 -17.64 -12.81 2.05
C ALA A 71 -17.38 -12.43 0.58
N GLU A 72 -17.65 -13.33 -0.37
CA GLU A 72 -17.51 -13.07 -1.81
C GLU A 72 -18.48 -11.98 -2.28
N TYR A 73 -19.73 -12.02 -1.81
CA TYR A 73 -20.73 -11.02 -2.13
C TYR A 73 -20.33 -9.63 -1.62
N THR A 74 -19.84 -9.56 -0.37
CA THR A 74 -19.43 -8.29 0.23
C THR A 74 -18.14 -7.73 -0.39
N ALA A 75 -17.22 -8.60 -0.82
CA ALA A 75 -16.04 -8.22 -1.58
C ALA A 75 -16.35 -7.77 -3.02
N GLY A 76 -17.44 -8.28 -3.62
CA GLY A 76 -17.88 -7.91 -4.97
C GLY A 76 -18.64 -6.58 -5.06
N LEU A 77 -18.97 -5.94 -3.93
CA LEU A 77 -19.71 -4.67 -3.92
C LEU A 77 -18.82 -3.50 -4.37
N PRO A 78 -19.33 -2.55 -5.19
CA PRO A 78 -18.59 -1.36 -5.55
C PRO A 78 -18.25 -0.53 -4.30
N GLY A 79 -16.97 -0.25 -4.10
CA GLY A 79 -16.45 0.44 -2.91
C GLY A 79 -16.27 -0.47 -1.68
N ALA A 80 -16.21 -1.80 -1.86
CA ALA A 80 -15.95 -2.74 -0.78
C ALA A 80 -14.65 -2.47 -0.04
N ASP A 81 -13.64 -1.98 -0.76
CA ASP A 81 -12.36 -1.56 -0.22
C ASP A 81 -12.15 -0.10 -0.61
N VAL A 82 -12.20 0.78 0.39
CA VAL A 82 -11.69 2.14 0.20
C VAL A 82 -10.19 2.08 0.42
N ARG A 83 -9.48 2.23 -0.69
CA ARG A 83 -8.04 2.46 -0.70
C ARG A 83 -7.81 3.93 -0.39
N MET A 84 -7.01 4.23 0.63
CA MET A 84 -6.56 5.59 0.90
C MET A 84 -5.03 5.64 0.90
N PRO A 85 -4.43 6.70 0.34
CA PRO A 85 -3.00 6.95 0.49
C PRO A 85 -2.59 6.93 1.96
N THR A 86 -1.38 6.44 2.24
CA THR A 86 -0.79 6.36 3.58
C THR A 86 -1.10 7.60 4.42
N MET A 87 -2.01 7.45 5.39
CA MET A 87 -2.40 8.55 6.28
C MET A 87 -1.22 8.92 7.20
N PRO A 88 -1.01 10.22 7.50
CA PRO A 88 -0.03 10.63 8.48
C PRO A 88 -0.46 10.11 9.86
N ALA A 89 0.51 9.63 10.65
CA ALA A 89 0.27 9.05 11.98
C ALA A 89 -0.50 10.00 12.91
N SER A 90 -0.36 11.32 12.74
CA SER A 90 -1.11 12.34 13.47
C SER A 90 -2.62 12.32 13.14
N ALA A 91 -2.99 12.12 11.87
CA ALA A 91 -4.40 12.02 11.46
C ALA A 91 -5.05 10.76 12.02
N SER A 92 -4.38 9.61 11.90
CA SER A 92 -4.86 8.35 12.49
C SER A 92 -4.95 8.43 14.02
N GLY A 93 -3.96 9.04 14.68
CA GLY A 93 -3.98 9.28 16.12
C GLY A 93 -5.17 10.14 16.56
N LEU A 94 -5.48 11.20 15.81
CA LEU A 94 -6.65 12.07 16.07
C LEU A 94 -7.97 11.33 15.89
N ILE A 95 -8.10 10.50 14.85
CA ILE A 95 -9.30 9.69 14.61
C ILE A 95 -9.51 8.68 15.75
N ILE A 96 -8.45 7.96 16.14
CA ILE A 96 -8.51 6.96 17.23
C ILE A 96 -8.83 7.65 18.55
N ALA A 97 -8.12 8.74 18.90
CA ALA A 97 -8.35 9.46 20.14
C ALA A 97 -9.76 10.07 20.19
N GLY A 98 -10.24 10.64 19.08
CA GLY A 98 -11.60 11.19 18.99
C GLY A 98 -12.68 10.11 19.09
N GLY A 99 -12.47 8.95 18.48
CA GLY A 99 -13.37 7.79 18.58
C GLY A 99 -13.41 7.22 20.00
N LEU A 100 -12.25 7.08 20.64
CA LEU A 100 -12.15 6.63 22.03
C LEU A 100 -12.82 7.63 22.99
N TRP A 101 -12.64 8.93 22.75
CA TRP A 101 -13.30 9.99 23.52
C TRP A 101 -14.84 9.92 23.39
N LEU A 102 -15.35 9.69 22.18
CA LEU A 102 -16.79 9.49 21.95
C LEU A 102 -17.31 8.23 22.67
N ALA A 103 -16.50 7.17 22.77
CA ALA A 103 -16.89 5.93 23.43
C ALA A 103 -16.90 6.03 24.96
N LEU A 104 -15.93 6.74 25.54
CA LEU A 104 -15.74 6.82 27.00
C LEU A 104 -16.70 7.79 27.67
N TRP A 105 -17.10 8.87 27.01
CA TRP A 105 -17.89 9.94 27.62
C TRP A 105 -19.37 9.88 27.24
N ARG A 106 -20.26 9.74 28.24
CA ARG A 106 -21.73 9.77 28.05
C ARG A 106 -22.34 11.18 28.03
N THR A 107 -21.62 12.20 28.48
CA THR A 107 -22.09 13.60 28.60
C THR A 107 -21.85 14.40 27.31
N ARG A 108 -22.35 15.66 27.24
CA ARG A 108 -22.18 16.55 26.08
C ARG A 108 -20.72 16.81 25.69
N THR A 109 -19.76 16.56 26.58
CA THR A 109 -18.32 16.60 26.29
C THR A 109 -17.89 15.59 25.22
N ARG A 110 -18.71 14.59 24.89
CA ARG A 110 -18.44 13.64 23.80
C ARG A 110 -18.24 14.33 22.44
N TRP A 111 -18.91 15.47 22.19
CA TRP A 111 -18.83 16.17 20.91
C TRP A 111 -17.45 16.76 20.60
N LEU A 112 -16.59 16.95 21.61
CA LEU A 112 -15.18 17.29 21.39
C LEU A 112 -14.44 16.17 20.64
N GLY A 113 -14.79 14.90 20.91
CA GLY A 113 -14.24 13.75 20.19
C GLY A 113 -14.71 13.70 18.73
N ALA A 114 -15.94 14.12 18.45
CA ALA A 114 -16.42 14.27 17.07
C ALA A 114 -15.66 15.37 16.32
N GLY A 115 -15.33 16.48 16.99
CA GLY A 115 -14.46 17.52 16.45
C GLY A 115 -13.06 17.01 16.12
N ALA A 116 -12.44 16.24 17.03
CA ALA A 116 -11.12 15.63 16.81
C ALA A 116 -11.12 14.62 15.65
N MET A 117 -12.16 13.78 15.55
CA MET A 117 -12.35 12.88 14.40
C MET A 117 -12.51 13.65 13.09
N GLY A 118 -13.34 14.70 13.09
CA GLY A 118 -13.54 15.55 11.91
C GLY A 118 -12.26 16.22 11.45
N LEU A 119 -11.44 16.69 12.39
CA LEU A 119 -10.12 17.28 12.09
C LEU A 119 -9.16 16.23 11.52
N GLY A 120 -9.09 15.04 12.13
CA GLY A 120 -8.25 13.95 11.63
C GLY A 120 -8.64 13.52 10.21
N LEU A 121 -9.95 13.46 9.93
CA LEU A 121 -10.46 13.17 8.58
C LEU A 121 -10.12 14.28 7.59
N ALA A 122 -10.29 15.55 7.97
CA ALA A 122 -9.91 16.68 7.13
C ALA A 122 -8.41 16.67 6.82
N MET A 123 -7.55 16.38 7.82
CA MET A 123 -6.11 16.25 7.60
C MET A 123 -5.79 15.12 6.64
N ALA A 124 -6.45 13.96 6.77
CA ALA A 124 -6.24 12.84 5.86
C ALA A 124 -6.60 13.19 4.40
N LEU A 125 -7.66 13.97 4.18
CA LEU A 125 -8.06 14.42 2.84
C LEU A 125 -7.08 15.41 2.21
N THR A 126 -6.25 16.09 3.01
CA THR A 126 -5.24 17.04 2.51
C THR A 126 -3.90 16.39 2.17
N VAL A 127 -3.75 15.08 2.38
CA VAL A 127 -2.46 14.39 2.19
C VAL A 127 -2.25 14.08 0.72
N SER A 128 -1.19 14.65 0.14
CA SER A 128 -0.77 14.31 -1.21
C SER A 128 -0.04 12.97 -1.23
N PRO A 129 -0.43 12.02 -2.11
CA PRO A 129 0.31 10.77 -2.29
C PRO A 129 1.74 11.02 -2.82
N PRO A 130 2.70 10.11 -2.60
CA PRO A 130 4.04 10.22 -3.18
C PRO A 130 4.03 10.01 -4.70
N ASP A 131 4.90 10.73 -5.40
CA ASP A 131 4.97 10.71 -6.87
C ASP A 131 5.81 9.55 -7.38
N LEU A 132 6.85 9.14 -6.65
CA LEU A 132 7.78 8.09 -7.05
C LEU A 132 8.04 7.14 -5.87
N LEU A 133 7.82 5.84 -6.11
CA LEU A 133 8.13 4.75 -5.20
C LEU A 133 9.30 3.93 -5.73
N ILE A 134 10.23 3.57 -4.86
CA ILE A 134 11.42 2.77 -5.19
C ILE A 134 11.49 1.61 -4.19
N SER A 135 11.59 0.38 -4.70
CA SER A 135 11.81 -0.81 -3.87
C SER A 135 13.21 -0.79 -3.24
N GLY A 136 13.36 -1.38 -2.04
CA GLY A 136 14.65 -1.43 -1.34
C GLY A 136 15.74 -2.23 -2.04
N ASP A 137 15.39 -3.03 -3.05
CA ASP A 137 16.36 -3.72 -3.92
C ASP A 137 16.75 -2.91 -5.18
N GLY A 138 16.10 -1.76 -5.42
CA GLY A 138 16.30 -0.89 -6.58
C GLY A 138 15.87 -1.51 -7.91
N ARG A 139 15.22 -2.69 -7.90
CA ARG A 139 14.79 -3.39 -9.12
C ARG A 139 13.45 -2.89 -9.63
N HIS A 140 12.59 -2.46 -8.72
CA HIS A 140 11.25 -1.98 -9.02
C HIS A 140 11.13 -0.52 -8.62
N ALA A 141 10.52 0.26 -9.50
CA ALA A 141 10.12 1.63 -9.23
C ALA A 141 8.78 1.90 -9.90
N ALA A 142 7.94 2.71 -9.26
CA ALA A 142 6.67 3.14 -9.82
C ALA A 142 6.52 4.65 -9.73
N LEU A 143 6.04 5.24 -10.82
CA LEU A 143 5.79 6.66 -10.94
C LEU A 143 4.28 6.90 -11.05
N ARG A 144 3.75 7.79 -10.21
CA ARG A 144 2.36 8.23 -10.30
C ARG A 144 2.21 9.22 -11.46
N LEU A 145 1.39 8.86 -12.44
CA LEU A 145 1.04 9.69 -13.58
C LEU A 145 0.08 10.82 -13.18
N THR A 146 -0.09 11.81 -14.07
CA THR A 146 -1.04 12.92 -13.85
C THR A 146 -2.50 12.48 -13.89
N ASP A 147 -2.79 11.38 -14.56
CA ASP A 147 -4.12 10.77 -14.63
C ASP A 147 -4.42 9.88 -13.41
N GLY A 148 -3.50 9.81 -12.44
CA GLY A 148 -3.63 8.99 -11.25
C GLY A 148 -3.20 7.53 -11.42
N ARG A 149 -2.83 7.06 -12.61
CA ARG A 149 -2.33 5.68 -12.79
C ARG A 149 -0.90 5.51 -12.29
N LEU A 150 -0.51 4.26 -12.08
CA LEU A 150 0.88 3.91 -11.76
C LEU A 150 1.62 3.39 -12.99
N ALA A 151 2.68 4.10 -13.35
CA ALA A 151 3.65 3.61 -14.31
C ALA A 151 4.66 2.72 -13.57
N PHE A 152 4.93 1.51 -14.06
CA PHE A 152 5.99 0.64 -13.50
C PHE A 152 7.21 0.61 -14.42
N LEU A 153 8.39 0.74 -13.82
CA LEU A 153 9.66 0.78 -14.54
C LEU A 153 9.96 -0.53 -15.28
N ARG A 154 9.54 -1.67 -14.72
CA ARG A 154 9.70 -2.99 -15.35
C ARG A 154 8.34 -3.63 -15.63
N PRO A 155 8.09 -4.13 -16.86
CA PRO A 155 6.87 -4.86 -17.17
C PRO A 155 6.75 -6.21 -16.42
N ARG A 156 7.89 -6.79 -16.00
CA ARG A 156 7.95 -7.99 -15.13
C ARG A 156 8.07 -7.67 -13.63
N THR A 157 7.40 -6.62 -13.17
CA THR A 157 7.19 -6.45 -11.73
C THR A 157 6.17 -7.51 -11.29
N GLY A 158 6.40 -8.28 -10.23
CA GLY A 158 5.45 -9.34 -9.85
C GLY A 158 4.07 -8.75 -9.55
N ASP A 159 3.00 -9.46 -9.94
CA ASP A 159 1.61 -8.96 -9.81
C ASP A 159 1.29 -8.54 -8.37
N TYR A 160 1.84 -9.27 -7.38
CA TYR A 160 1.76 -8.89 -5.97
C TYR A 160 2.28 -7.47 -5.65
N LEU A 161 3.42 -7.06 -6.23
CA LEU A 161 4.00 -5.74 -5.96
C LEU A 161 3.19 -4.64 -6.68
N ARG A 162 2.58 -4.98 -7.82
CA ARG A 162 1.66 -4.06 -8.52
C ARG A 162 0.42 -3.80 -7.69
N ASP A 163 -0.21 -4.86 -7.20
CA ASP A 163 -1.40 -4.76 -6.35
C ASP A 163 -1.09 -3.99 -5.07
N MET A 164 0.01 -4.33 -4.39
CA MET A 164 0.40 -3.68 -3.14
C MET A 164 0.65 -2.17 -3.31
N TRP A 165 1.31 -1.73 -4.38
CA TRP A 165 1.55 -0.30 -4.62
C TRP A 165 0.33 0.43 -5.18
N GLY A 166 -0.48 -0.24 -6.01
CA GLY A 166 -1.76 0.28 -6.46
C GLY A 166 -2.71 0.55 -5.29
N ASP A 167 -2.75 -0.38 -4.32
CA ASP A 167 -3.48 -0.21 -3.07
C ASP A 167 -2.94 0.95 -2.24
N ALA A 168 -1.62 1.01 -2.05
CA ALA A 168 -0.99 2.03 -1.21
C ALA A 168 -1.17 3.46 -1.74
N LEU A 169 -1.39 3.61 -3.05
CA LEU A 169 -1.61 4.88 -3.70
C LEU A 169 -3.08 5.13 -4.08
N ALA A 170 -3.96 4.16 -3.84
CA ALA A 170 -5.37 4.19 -4.22
C ALA A 170 -5.58 4.44 -5.72
N THR A 171 -4.83 3.74 -6.58
CA THR A 171 -4.83 3.93 -8.03
C THR A 171 -5.28 2.67 -8.77
N ASP A 172 -6.21 2.82 -9.71
CA ASP A 172 -6.64 1.72 -10.59
C ASP A 172 -5.89 1.77 -11.93
N GLY A 173 -5.31 0.63 -12.30
CA GLY A 173 -4.61 0.46 -13.58
C GLY A 173 -3.11 0.76 -13.52
N ASP A 174 -2.36 -0.07 -14.23
CA ASP A 174 -0.92 0.05 -14.42
C ASP A 174 -0.56 0.35 -15.87
N ALA A 175 0.51 1.11 -16.06
CA ALA A 175 1.12 1.37 -17.35
C ALA A 175 2.58 0.94 -17.32
N ALA A 176 3.12 0.44 -18.42
CA ALA A 176 4.55 0.24 -18.53
C ALA A 176 5.25 1.58 -18.82
N PHE A 177 6.40 1.83 -18.19
CA PHE A 177 7.24 3.00 -18.51
C PHE A 177 7.51 3.14 -20.01
N ALA A 178 7.66 2.01 -20.72
CA ALA A 178 7.94 2.00 -22.17
C ALA A 178 6.79 2.54 -23.03
N GLU A 179 5.56 2.57 -22.51
CA GLU A 179 4.36 2.95 -23.26
C GLU A 179 3.98 4.43 -23.06
N LEU A 180 4.73 5.15 -22.23
CA LEU A 180 4.39 6.50 -21.83
C LEU A 180 5.11 7.57 -22.67
N PRO A 181 4.40 8.65 -23.05
CA PRO A 181 5.00 9.76 -23.78
C PRO A 181 6.05 10.48 -22.91
N GLY A 182 7.23 10.74 -23.46
CA GLY A 182 8.35 11.35 -22.72
C GLY A 182 9.27 10.35 -22.02
N MET A 183 9.08 9.05 -22.27
CA MET A 183 9.96 7.99 -21.79
C MET A 183 10.78 7.43 -22.96
N ALA A 184 12.08 7.32 -22.76
CA ALA A 184 13.00 6.69 -23.69
C ALA A 184 13.62 5.46 -23.01
N CYS A 185 13.00 4.30 -23.24
CA CYS A 185 13.48 3.03 -22.70
C CYS A 185 14.25 2.22 -23.76
N SER A 186 15.43 1.74 -23.39
CA SER A 186 16.17 0.67 -24.08
C SER A 186 16.08 -0.63 -23.27
N ALA A 187 16.72 -1.71 -23.73
CA ALA A 187 16.81 -2.96 -22.96
C ALA A 187 17.54 -2.78 -21.61
N ASP A 188 18.49 -1.84 -21.54
CA ASP A 188 19.40 -1.70 -20.40
C ASP A 188 19.04 -0.55 -19.46
N SER A 189 18.43 0.50 -19.98
CA SER A 189 18.11 1.71 -19.21
C SER A 189 16.85 2.38 -19.72
N CYS A 190 16.12 3.05 -18.84
CA CYS A 190 15.06 3.95 -19.23
C CYS A 190 15.27 5.35 -18.67
N VAL A 191 15.05 6.35 -19.51
CA VAL A 191 15.03 7.76 -19.14
C VAL A 191 13.58 8.24 -19.15
N ALA A 192 13.18 8.92 -18.09
CA ALA A 192 11.84 9.44 -17.91
C ALA A 192 11.87 10.94 -17.64
N LEU A 193 11.02 11.70 -18.34
CA LEU A 193 10.83 13.13 -18.08
C LEU A 193 9.47 13.35 -17.40
N VAL A 194 9.50 13.87 -16.18
CA VAL A 194 8.31 14.02 -15.34
C VAL A 194 8.14 15.47 -14.91
N LYS A 195 7.00 16.08 -15.21
CA LYS A 195 6.70 17.47 -14.79
C LYS A 195 5.92 17.48 -13.47
N ARG A 196 6.52 17.99 -12.40
CA ARG A 196 5.95 18.11 -11.03
C ARG A 196 6.49 19.37 -10.35
N GLY A 197 5.69 20.05 -9.54
CA GLY A 197 6.09 21.26 -8.83
C GLY A 197 6.54 22.41 -9.73
N GLY A 198 6.05 22.46 -10.97
CA GLY A 198 6.50 23.44 -11.98
C GLY A 198 7.89 23.16 -12.57
N ARG A 199 8.57 22.09 -12.16
CA ARG A 199 9.88 21.65 -12.68
C ARG A 199 9.73 20.37 -13.51
N THR A 200 10.62 20.20 -14.48
CA THR A 200 10.82 18.90 -15.16
C THR A 200 11.93 18.14 -14.46
N TRP A 201 11.61 16.95 -13.96
CA TRP A 201 12.52 15.99 -13.37
C TRP A 201 12.92 14.96 -14.41
N GLN A 202 14.22 14.70 -14.52
CA GLN A 202 14.75 13.62 -15.35
C GLN A 202 15.15 12.44 -14.47
N LEU A 203 14.47 11.30 -14.65
CA LEU A 203 14.79 10.05 -13.99
C LEU A 203 15.59 9.17 -14.96
N LEU A 204 16.66 8.57 -14.48
CA LEU A 204 17.38 7.51 -15.19
C LEU A 204 17.29 6.25 -14.36
N ALA A 205 16.88 5.14 -14.97
CA ALA A 205 16.79 3.88 -14.25
C ALA A 205 17.35 2.70 -15.04
N THR A 206 18.08 1.81 -14.37
CA THR A 206 18.69 0.63 -15.01
C THR A 206 17.74 -0.56 -15.01
N LEU A 207 17.52 -1.16 -16.18
CA LEU A 207 16.63 -2.30 -16.40
C LEU A 207 17.39 -3.64 -16.47
N SER A 208 18.55 -3.67 -17.12
CA SER A 208 19.36 -4.89 -17.25
C SER A 208 20.43 -5.04 -16.16
N LYS A 209 20.92 -6.27 -16.01
CA LYS A 209 22.14 -6.60 -15.26
C LYS A 209 23.40 -6.43 -16.12
N ASP A 210 23.25 -6.24 -17.42
CA ASP A 210 24.36 -6.16 -18.37
C ASP A 210 25.12 -4.83 -18.26
N TYR A 211 26.42 -4.88 -18.56
CA TYR A 211 27.27 -3.70 -18.55
C TYR A 211 26.91 -2.81 -19.74
N VAL A 212 26.59 -1.56 -19.45
CA VAL A 212 26.35 -0.53 -20.46
C VAL A 212 27.66 0.22 -20.69
N ASP A 213 27.95 0.53 -21.95
CA ASP A 213 29.11 1.32 -22.31
C ASP A 213 29.11 2.68 -21.60
N ARG A 214 30.22 2.96 -20.92
CA ARG A 214 30.38 4.17 -20.09
C ARG A 214 30.05 5.46 -20.84
N PRO A 215 30.53 5.73 -22.06
CA PRO A 215 30.31 7.03 -22.71
C PRO A 215 28.82 7.35 -22.89
N GLN A 216 28.01 6.34 -23.19
CA GLN A 216 26.57 6.49 -23.39
C GLN A 216 25.85 6.69 -22.06
N PHE A 217 26.25 5.94 -21.03
CA PHE A 217 25.63 6.00 -19.72
C PHE A 217 26.02 7.26 -18.92
N GLU A 218 27.25 7.74 -19.07
CA GLU A 218 27.78 8.91 -18.34
C GLU A 218 27.03 10.19 -18.69
N ALA A 219 26.76 10.41 -19.98
CA ALA A 219 25.94 11.55 -20.42
C ALA A 219 24.53 11.50 -19.84
N ALA A 220 23.89 10.32 -19.83
CA ALA A 220 22.56 10.13 -19.27
C ALA A 220 22.53 10.33 -17.74
N CYS A 221 23.56 9.83 -17.03
CA CYS A 221 23.63 9.94 -15.58
C CYS A 221 23.80 11.39 -15.12
N VAL A 222 24.69 12.16 -15.76
CA VAL A 222 24.94 13.57 -15.40
C VAL A 222 23.73 14.45 -15.71
N ALA A 223 22.99 14.13 -16.79
CA ALA A 223 21.76 14.83 -17.14
C ALA A 223 20.62 14.54 -16.15
N ALA A 224 20.55 13.33 -15.60
CA ALA A 224 19.49 12.90 -14.71
C ALA A 224 19.50 13.65 -13.36
N ASP A 225 18.31 13.99 -12.86
CA ASP A 225 18.12 14.47 -11.50
C ASP A 225 18.15 13.30 -10.51
N ILE A 226 17.46 12.20 -10.87
CA ILE A 226 17.35 11.00 -10.03
C ILE A 226 17.85 9.80 -10.80
N VAL A 227 18.74 9.03 -10.20
CA VAL A 227 19.23 7.77 -10.77
C VAL A 227 18.78 6.60 -9.91
N ILE A 228 18.15 5.60 -10.51
CA ILE A 228 17.65 4.40 -9.83
C ILE A 228 18.38 3.18 -10.37
N SER A 229 19.01 2.40 -9.50
CA SER A 229 19.68 1.18 -9.91
C SER A 229 19.66 0.08 -8.86
N ALA A 230 19.38 -1.14 -9.30
CA ALA A 230 19.58 -2.34 -8.50
C ALA A 230 21.06 -2.74 -8.34
N ARG A 231 21.97 -2.02 -9.01
CA ARG A 231 23.41 -2.24 -8.92
C ARG A 231 24.05 -1.12 -8.12
N ARG A 232 25.26 -1.38 -7.64
CA ARG A 232 26.11 -0.31 -7.12
C ARG A 232 26.49 0.59 -8.27
N MET A 233 26.20 1.88 -8.13
CA MET A 233 26.54 2.84 -9.16
C MET A 233 28.01 3.25 -9.03
N PRO A 234 28.77 3.40 -10.13
CA PRO A 234 30.15 3.87 -10.05
C PRO A 234 30.23 5.28 -9.49
N LYS A 235 31.36 5.60 -8.83
CA LYS A 235 31.57 6.92 -8.20
C LYS A 235 31.52 8.10 -9.18
N TRP A 236 31.74 7.86 -10.47
CA TRP A 236 31.70 8.90 -11.51
C TRP A 236 30.26 9.27 -11.91
N CYS A 237 29.27 8.43 -11.64
CA CYS A 237 27.88 8.72 -11.96
C CYS A 237 27.26 9.53 -10.82
N VAL A 238 27.35 10.86 -10.98
CA VAL A 238 26.83 11.85 -10.04
C VAL A 238 25.66 12.59 -10.69
N PRO A 239 24.40 12.25 -10.36
CA PRO A 239 23.24 12.97 -10.86
C PRO A 239 23.06 14.32 -10.18
N ARG A 240 22.15 15.15 -10.69
CA ARG A 240 21.92 16.52 -10.21
C ARG A 240 21.30 16.58 -8.81
N TRP A 241 20.60 15.52 -8.37
CA TRP A 241 19.99 15.48 -7.05
C TRP A 241 20.39 14.25 -6.22
N ARG A 242 19.96 13.04 -6.61
CA ARG A 242 20.26 11.81 -5.84
C ARG A 242 20.34 10.55 -6.69
N THR A 243 21.27 9.69 -6.30
CA THR A 243 21.33 8.29 -6.71
C THR A 243 20.68 7.41 -5.65
N PHE A 244 19.84 6.49 -6.07
CA PHE A 244 19.29 5.36 -5.32
C PHE A 244 19.82 4.08 -5.94
N ASP A 245 21.00 3.68 -5.49
CA ASP A 245 21.70 2.49 -5.96
C ASP A 245 21.64 1.39 -4.90
N LYS A 246 22.17 0.19 -5.20
CA LYS A 246 22.11 -0.95 -4.29
C LYS A 246 22.64 -0.64 -2.88
N LEU A 247 23.71 0.16 -2.76
CA LEU A 247 24.29 0.49 -1.47
C LEU A 247 23.39 1.42 -0.68
N ARG A 248 22.93 2.51 -1.31
CA ARG A 248 22.08 3.48 -0.63
C ARG A 248 20.72 2.89 -0.24
N LEU A 249 20.16 2.02 -1.09
CA LEU A 249 18.90 1.35 -0.81
C LEU A 249 19.03 0.22 0.22
N ALA A 250 20.22 -0.37 0.41
CA ALA A 250 20.46 -1.25 1.54
C ALA A 250 20.35 -0.48 2.87
N ASP A 251 20.90 0.73 2.92
CA ASP A 251 20.85 1.58 4.12
C ASP A 251 19.45 2.21 4.34
N SER A 252 18.79 2.67 3.28
CA SER A 252 17.50 3.36 3.37
C SER A 252 16.28 2.44 3.30
N GLY A 253 16.44 1.22 2.79
CA GLY A 253 15.31 0.37 2.40
C GLY A 253 14.53 0.98 1.23
N ALA A 254 13.24 0.64 1.13
CA ALA A 254 12.34 1.23 0.15
C ALA A 254 12.14 2.75 0.40
N VAL A 255 11.90 3.50 -0.67
CA VAL A 255 11.85 4.96 -0.63
C VAL A 255 10.61 5.48 -1.34
N ALA A 256 9.93 6.43 -0.72
CA ALA A 256 8.86 7.24 -1.30
C ALA A 256 9.33 8.69 -1.49
N ILE A 257 9.02 9.28 -2.64
CA ILE A 257 9.48 10.62 -3.01
C ILE A 257 8.28 11.46 -3.46
N TRP A 258 8.18 12.67 -2.92
CA TRP A 258 7.28 13.72 -3.37
C TRP A 258 8.10 14.72 -4.20
N LEU A 259 7.77 14.85 -5.48
CA LEU A 259 8.55 15.65 -6.42
C LEU A 259 8.18 17.14 -6.38
N ASP A 260 7.03 17.49 -5.80
CA ASP A 260 6.58 18.88 -5.66
C ASP A 260 7.42 19.66 -4.65
N ASP A 261 7.71 19.06 -3.49
CA ASP A 261 8.49 19.66 -2.40
C ASP A 261 9.90 19.03 -2.23
N GLY A 262 10.20 17.96 -2.99
CA GLY A 262 11.46 17.23 -2.89
C GLY A 262 11.59 16.40 -1.61
N ARG A 263 10.47 16.11 -0.92
CA ARG A 263 10.49 15.30 0.29
C ARG A 263 10.79 13.84 -0.05
N ILE A 264 11.65 13.23 0.75
CA ILE A 264 12.02 11.82 0.66
C ILE A 264 11.69 11.17 1.99
N GLU A 265 11.04 10.01 1.94
CA GLU A 265 10.78 9.19 3.11
C GLU A 265 11.26 7.78 2.85
N ALA A 266 12.16 7.30 3.73
CA ALA A 266 12.75 5.98 3.63
C ALA A 266 12.15 5.06 4.69
N THR A 267 11.94 3.79 4.34
CA THR A 267 11.38 2.78 5.24
C THR A 267 12.24 2.61 6.49
N ASN A 268 13.56 2.61 6.33
CA ASN A 268 14.50 2.42 7.42
C ASN A 268 14.52 3.59 8.42
N ASP A 269 14.21 4.81 7.97
CA ASP A 269 14.06 5.97 8.86
C ASP A 269 12.82 5.86 9.74
N ARG A 270 11.76 5.21 9.25
CA ARG A 270 10.51 4.96 9.99
C ARG A 270 10.58 3.78 10.95
N LEU A 271 11.24 2.69 10.55
CA LEU A 271 11.39 1.50 11.39
C LEU A 271 12.41 1.71 12.52
N GLY A 272 13.27 2.72 12.45
CA GLY A 272 14.33 2.90 13.43
C GLY A 272 15.41 1.82 13.36
N ASP A 273 16.24 1.75 14.40
CA ASP A 273 17.40 0.84 14.45
C ASP A 273 17.01 -0.44 15.21
N HIS A 274 16.55 -1.44 14.47
CA HIS A 274 16.12 -2.71 15.03
C HIS A 274 17.16 -3.82 14.80
N PRO A 275 17.34 -4.76 15.77
CA PRO A 275 18.35 -5.83 15.69
C PRO A 275 18.22 -6.79 14.50
N TRP A 276 17.03 -6.87 13.89
CA TRP A 276 16.75 -7.74 12.75
C TRP A 276 16.89 -7.01 11.40
N ARG A 277 17.56 -5.85 11.36
CA ARG A 277 17.94 -5.22 10.09
C ARG A 277 18.89 -6.15 9.32
N PRO A 278 18.61 -6.46 8.05
CA PRO A 278 19.61 -7.03 7.17
C PRO A 278 20.74 -6.01 7.01
N HIS A 279 21.97 -6.39 7.39
CA HIS A 279 23.19 -5.63 7.12
C HIS A 279 23.70 -5.89 5.70
#